data_AF-A0A015YCS3-F1
#
_entry.id   AF-A0A015YCS3-F1
#
_cell.length_a   1.000
_cell.length_b   1.000
_cell.length_c   1.000
_cell.angle_alpha   90.00
_cell.angle_beta   90.00
_cell.angle_gamma   90.00
#
_symmetry.space_group_name_H-M   'P 1'
#
loop_
_entity.id
_entity.type
_entity.pdbx_description
1 polymer ?
#
loop_
_entity_poly.entity_id
_entity_poly.type
_entity_poly.pdbx_seq_one_letter_code
_entity_poly.pdbx_strand_id
1 'polypeptide(L)'
;MFSAKKVQMLTLMLLCGTTAVMAQNSAGDYSAGTTALATVTEEIAKYVPVMVKLCYAIAGVVAIVGAISVYIAMNNEEQDVKKKIMMIVGACIFLIAAAQALPMFFGIGA
;
A
#
# COMPACT_ATOMS: atom_id res chain seq x y z
N MET A 1 13.47 -59.58 25.82
CA MET A 1 14.44 -58.66 26.45
C MET A 1 14.81 -57.56 25.46
N PHE A 2 14.05 -56.47 25.39
CA PHE A 2 14.46 -55.28 24.64
C PHE A 2 15.39 -54.47 25.54
N SER A 3 16.68 -54.43 25.19
CA SER A 3 17.70 -53.68 25.95
C SER A 3 17.31 -52.21 26.02
N ALA A 4 17.32 -51.61 27.22
CA ALA A 4 16.93 -50.21 27.46
C ALA A 4 17.62 -49.23 26.50
N LYS A 5 18.85 -49.54 26.07
CA LYS A 5 19.61 -48.75 25.10
C LYS A 5 18.96 -48.66 23.71
N LYS A 6 18.28 -49.73 23.27
CA LYS A 6 17.56 -49.78 21.98
C LYS A 6 16.24 -49.02 22.05
N VAL A 7 15.55 -49.05 23.19
CA VAL A 7 14.31 -48.28 23.42
C VAL A 7 14.63 -46.78 23.52
N GLN A 8 15.71 -46.41 24.21
CA GLN A 8 16.13 -45.01 24.33
C GLN A 8 16.60 -44.41 23.00
N MET A 9 17.21 -45.21 22.13
CA MET A 9 17.60 -44.80 20.78
C MET A 9 16.39 -44.68 19.83
N LEU A 10 15.37 -45.54 19.99
CA LEU A 10 14.12 -45.47 19.23
C LEU A 10 13.27 -44.24 19.61
N THR A 11 13.19 -43.93 20.92
CA THR A 11 12.51 -42.72 21.42
C THR A 11 13.20 -41.43 20.95
N LEU A 12 14.53 -41.42 20.91
CA LEU A 12 15.30 -40.27 20.40
C LEU A 12 15.06 -40.07 18.89
N MET A 13 14.97 -41.15 18.12
CA MET A 13 14.62 -41.10 16.70
C MET A 13 13.18 -40.62 16.45
N LEU A 14 12.23 -41.01 17.31
CA LEU A 14 10.84 -40.53 17.22
C LEU A 14 10.74 -39.03 17.55
N LEU A 15 11.49 -38.54 18.54
CA LEU A 15 11.55 -37.12 18.91
C LEU A 15 12.20 -36.27 17.79
N CYS A 16 13.28 -36.74 17.18
CA CYS A 16 13.91 -36.09 16.03
C CYS A 16 13.07 -36.20 14.74
N GLY A 17 12.24 -37.24 14.61
CA GLY A 17 11.28 -37.39 13.52
C GLY A 17 10.14 -36.38 13.61
N THR A 18 9.65 -36.08 14.83
CA THR A 18 8.60 -35.06 15.01
C THR A 18 9.04 -33.64 14.70
N THR A 19 10.34 -33.31 14.88
CA THR A 19 10.87 -31.99 14.51
C THR A 19 11.20 -31.89 13.02
N ALA A 20 11.57 -33.00 12.37
CA ALA A 20 11.80 -33.05 10.93
C ALA A 20 10.50 -32.85 10.11
N VAL A 21 9.35 -33.30 10.61
CA VAL A 21 8.04 -33.09 9.96
C VAL A 21 7.61 -31.62 9.99
N MET A 22 8.09 -30.83 10.97
CA MET A 22 7.82 -29.38 11.02
C MET A 22 8.75 -28.56 10.10
N ALA A 23 9.72 -29.19 9.43
CA ALA A 23 10.73 -28.51 8.60
C ALA A 23 10.64 -28.84 7.09
N GLN A 24 9.62 -29.57 6.64
CA GLN A 24 9.48 -29.94 5.22
C GLN A 24 8.87 -28.85 4.31
N ASN A 25 8.52 -27.67 4.82
CA ASN A 25 7.84 -26.63 4.03
C ASN A 25 8.67 -25.35 3.81
N SER A 26 9.97 -25.45 3.53
CA SER A 26 10.78 -24.26 3.19
C SER A 26 11.68 -24.38 1.95
N ALA A 27 11.57 -25.46 1.16
CA ALA A 27 12.46 -25.67 0.00
C ALA A 27 11.77 -25.60 -1.38
N GLY A 28 10.47 -25.29 -1.46
CA GLY A 28 9.79 -25.23 -2.76
C GLY A 28 8.37 -24.68 -2.78
N ASP A 29 7.80 -24.31 -1.62
CA ASP A 29 6.46 -23.76 -1.56
C ASP A 29 6.50 -22.23 -1.51
N TYR A 30 6.61 -21.61 -2.69
CA TYR A 30 6.45 -20.16 -2.82
C TYR A 30 5.08 -19.67 -2.31
N SER A 31 4.12 -20.58 -2.05
CA SER A 31 2.82 -20.29 -1.44
C SER A 31 2.95 -19.49 -0.15
N ALA A 32 3.85 -19.85 0.77
CA ALA A 32 4.01 -19.10 2.03
C ALA A 32 4.44 -17.63 1.80
N GLY A 33 5.34 -17.40 0.83
CA GLY A 33 5.76 -16.07 0.43
C GLY A 33 4.68 -15.29 -0.32
N THR A 34 3.99 -15.94 -1.26
CA THR A 34 2.89 -15.31 -2.02
C THR A 34 1.66 -15.05 -1.16
N THR A 35 1.35 -15.91 -0.19
CA THR A 35 0.27 -15.70 0.78
C THR A 35 0.60 -14.55 1.72
N ALA A 36 1.84 -14.44 2.20
CA ALA A 36 2.26 -13.28 3.00
C ALA A 36 2.12 -11.97 2.20
N LEU A 37 2.56 -11.95 0.94
CA LEU A 37 2.41 -10.78 0.07
C LEU A 37 0.94 -10.48 -0.25
N ALA A 38 0.11 -11.49 -0.50
CA ALA A 38 -1.31 -11.34 -0.74
C ALA A 38 -2.02 -10.73 0.49
N THR A 39 -1.72 -11.19 1.70
CA THR A 39 -2.25 -10.62 2.94
C THR A 39 -1.86 -9.15 3.09
N VAL A 40 -0.60 -8.79 2.81
CA VAL A 40 -0.14 -7.40 2.88
C VAL A 40 -0.83 -6.53 1.82
N THR A 41 -1.01 -7.02 0.60
CA THR A 41 -1.77 -6.33 -0.44
C THR A 41 -3.23 -6.11 -0.04
N GLU A 42 -3.86 -7.09 0.59
CA GLU A 42 -5.24 -7.01 1.07
C GLU A 42 -5.40 -6.03 2.24
N GLU A 43 -4.40 -5.92 3.11
CA GLU A 43 -4.37 -4.87 4.14
C GLU A 43 -4.17 -3.48 3.55
N ILE A 44 -3.23 -3.31 2.61
CA ILE A 44 -3.01 -2.05 1.90
C ILE A 44 -4.30 -1.62 1.19
N ALA A 45 -5.04 -2.56 0.60
CA ALA A 45 -6.27 -2.27 -0.12
C ALA A 45 -7.36 -1.62 0.75
N LYS A 46 -7.38 -1.91 2.06
CA LYS A 46 -8.30 -1.27 3.01
C LYS A 46 -7.97 0.20 3.25
N TYR A 47 -6.69 0.58 3.17
CA TYR A 47 -6.24 1.95 3.38
C TYR A 47 -6.38 2.83 2.12
N VAL A 48 -6.25 2.26 0.93
CA VAL A 48 -6.36 2.97 -0.36
C VAL A 48 -7.61 3.87 -0.48
N PRO A 49 -8.86 3.41 -0.22
CA PRO A 49 -10.05 4.26 -0.33
C PRO A 49 -10.07 5.39 0.71
N VAL A 50 -9.45 5.20 1.89
CA VAL A 50 -9.29 6.25 2.90
C VAL A 50 -8.33 7.32 2.39
N MET A 51 -7.23 6.92 1.77
CA MET A 51 -6.25 7.84 1.17
C MET A 51 -6.85 8.64 0.01
N VAL A 52 -7.71 8.03 -0.81
CA VAL A 52 -8.43 8.73 -1.90
C VAL A 52 -9.36 9.81 -1.35
N LYS A 53 -10.17 9.50 -0.34
CA LYS A 53 -11.06 10.48 0.30
C LYS A 53 -10.28 11.64 0.92
N LEU A 54 -9.14 11.34 1.55
CA LEU A 54 -8.24 12.36 2.08
C LEU A 54 -7.65 13.24 0.96
N CYS A 55 -7.27 12.64 -0.17
CA CYS A 55 -6.75 13.37 -1.33
C CYS A 55 -7.80 14.33 -1.92
N TYR A 56 -9.07 13.91 -2.01
CA TYR A 56 -10.18 14.80 -2.39
C TYR A 56 -10.40 15.95 -1.41
N ALA A 57 -10.29 15.70 -0.10
CA ALA A 57 -10.37 16.75 0.91
C ALA A 57 -9.25 17.79 0.75
N ILE A 58 -8.01 17.34 0.52
CA ILE A 58 -6.86 18.21 0.26
C ILE A 58 -7.05 18.99 -1.04
N ALA A 59 -7.57 18.36 -2.09
CA ALA A 59 -7.87 19.02 -3.36
C ALA A 59 -8.86 20.19 -3.18
N GLY A 60 -9.86 20.04 -2.31
CA GLY A 60 -10.78 21.11 -1.94
C GLY A 60 -10.08 22.30 -1.26
N VAL A 61 -9.18 22.03 -0.31
CA VAL A 61 -8.41 23.08 0.37
C VAL A 61 -7.48 23.81 -0.60
N VAL A 62 -6.77 23.06 -1.45
CA VAL A 62 -5.88 23.63 -2.48
C VAL A 62 -6.65 24.48 -3.48
N ALA A 63 -7.87 24.08 -3.86
CA ALA A 63 -8.72 24.87 -4.74
C ALA A 63 -9.11 26.22 -4.12
N ILE A 64 -9.43 26.26 -2.83
CA ILE A 64 -9.77 27.50 -2.13
C ILE A 64 -8.55 28.44 -2.08
N VAL A 65 -7.39 27.93 -1.64
CA VAL A 65 -6.15 28.71 -1.61
C VAL A 65 -5.77 29.20 -3.00
N GLY A 66 -5.95 28.35 -4.01
CA GLY A 66 -5.70 28.67 -5.39
C GLY A 66 -6.58 29.81 -5.90
N ALA A 67 -7.89 29.75 -5.63
CA ALA A 67 -8.85 30.78 -5.99
C ALA A 67 -8.50 32.14 -5.34
N ILE A 68 -8.15 32.15 -4.06
CA ILE A 68 -7.71 33.37 -3.36
C ILE A 68 -6.45 33.94 -4.01
N SER A 69 -5.45 33.10 -4.30
CA SER A 69 -4.19 33.55 -4.88
C SER A 69 -4.33 34.12 -6.29
N VAL A 70 -5.25 33.57 -7.09
CA VAL A 70 -5.60 34.08 -8.42
C VAL A 70 -6.35 35.39 -8.31
N TYR A 71 -7.31 35.49 -7.39
CA TYR A 71 -8.06 36.71 -7.16
C TYR A 71 -7.13 37.88 -6.77
N ILE A 72 -6.20 37.65 -5.83
CA ILE A 72 -5.23 38.68 -5.42
C ILE A 72 -4.39 39.13 -6.61
N ALA A 73 -3.88 38.19 -7.41
CA ALA A 73 -3.06 38.53 -8.57
C ALA A 73 -3.86 39.34 -9.62
N MET A 74 -5.12 38.95 -9.87
CA MET A 74 -6.02 39.64 -10.82
C MET A 74 -6.31 41.08 -10.39
N ASN A 75 -6.50 41.32 -9.09
CA ASN A 75 -6.78 42.66 -8.57
C ASN A 75 -5.54 43.55 -8.47
N ASN A 76 -4.34 42.98 -8.36
CA ASN A 76 -3.09 43.72 -8.29
C ASN A 76 -2.51 44.09 -9.67
N GLU A 77 -3.22 43.78 -10.77
CA GLU A 77 -2.75 43.95 -12.15
C GLU A 77 -1.34 43.35 -12.39
N GLU A 78 -1.00 42.26 -11.69
CA GLU A 78 0.27 41.56 -11.89
C GLU A 78 0.35 41.06 -13.34
N GLN A 79 1.48 41.30 -14.03
CA GLN A 79 1.68 40.75 -15.38
C GLN A 79 1.75 39.22 -15.41
N ASP A 80 1.89 38.57 -14.25
CA ASP A 80 2.02 37.13 -14.08
C ASP A 80 0.70 36.40 -13.75
N VAL A 81 -0.45 37.07 -13.77
CA VAL A 81 -1.76 36.47 -13.46
C VAL A 81 -2.04 35.23 -14.31
N LYS A 82 -1.79 35.31 -15.62
CA LYS A 82 -2.01 34.19 -16.53
C LYS A 82 -1.16 32.97 -16.16
N LYS A 83 0.07 33.19 -15.69
CA LYS A 83 1.00 32.15 -15.24
C LYS A 83 0.54 31.51 -13.93
N LYS A 84 0.11 32.33 -12.96
CA LYS A 84 -0.48 31.86 -11.69
C LYS A 84 -1.72 31.00 -11.92
N ILE A 85 -2.64 31.45 -12.78
CA ILE A 85 -3.85 30.69 -13.12
C ILE A 85 -3.50 29.34 -13.75
N MET A 86 -2.61 29.33 -14.74
CA MET A 86 -2.19 28.10 -15.41
C MET A 86 -1.57 27.09 -14.42
N MET A 87 -0.74 27.58 -13.50
CA MET A 87 -0.11 26.76 -12.47
C MET A 87 -1.13 26.14 -11.51
N ILE A 88 -2.12 26.92 -11.06
CA ILE A 88 -3.12 26.48 -10.09
C ILE A 88 -4.13 25.50 -10.69
N VAL A 89 -4.52 25.71 -11.95
CA VAL A 89 -5.42 24.83 -12.69
C VAL A 89 -4.76 23.47 -12.90
N GLY A 90 -3.46 23.46 -13.28
CA GLY A 90 -2.69 22.23 -13.40
C GLY A 90 -2.61 21.44 -12.08
N ALA A 91 -2.37 22.14 -10.96
CA ALA A 91 -2.31 21.51 -9.64
C ALA A 91 -3.65 20.89 -9.21
N CYS A 92 -4.78 21.57 -9.45
CA CYS A 92 -6.11 21.06 -9.09
C CYS A 92 -6.48 19.82 -9.92
N ILE A 93 -6.24 19.86 -11.23
CA ILE A 93 -6.50 18.71 -12.13
C ILE A 93 -5.62 17.53 -11.75
N PHE A 94 -4.33 17.78 -11.46
CA PHE A 94 -3.39 16.74 -11.04
C PHE A 94 -3.86 16.01 -9.77
N LEU A 95 -4.31 16.74 -8.74
CA LEU A 95 -4.77 16.12 -7.50
C LEU A 95 -6.00 15.22 -7.71
N ILE A 96 -6.96 15.65 -8.53
CA ILE A 96 -8.14 14.82 -8.86
C ILE A 96 -7.72 13.58 -9.65
N ALA A 97 -6.84 13.75 -10.64
CA ALA A 97 -6.34 12.63 -11.44
C ALA A 97 -5.53 11.64 -10.57
N ALA A 98 -4.70 12.14 -9.66
CA ALA A 98 -3.94 11.33 -8.72
C ALA A 98 -4.87 10.54 -7.78
N ALA A 99 -5.94 11.17 -7.28
CA ALA A 99 -6.94 10.49 -6.45
C ALA A 99 -7.62 9.34 -7.20
N GLN A 100 -7.89 9.50 -8.49
CA GLN A 100 -8.49 8.44 -9.32
C GLN A 100 -7.47 7.36 -9.73
N ALA A 101 -6.22 7.74 -9.96
CA ALA A 101 -5.18 6.81 -10.35
C ALA A 101 -4.66 5.95 -9.19
N LEU A 102 -4.72 6.46 -7.96
CA LEU A 102 -4.20 5.78 -6.77
C LEU A 102 -4.80 4.37 -6.59
N PRO A 103 -6.13 4.15 -6.63
CA PRO A 103 -6.70 2.80 -6.62
C PRO A 103 -6.29 1.94 -7.82
N MET A 104 -6.24 2.53 -9.01
CA MET A 104 -5.87 1.84 -10.25
C MET A 104 -4.41 1.34 -10.22
N PHE A 105 -3.48 2.07 -9.59
CA PHE A 105 -2.09 1.65 -9.43
C PHE A 105 -1.93 0.41 -8.54
N PHE A 106 -2.87 0.18 -7.62
CA PHE A 106 -2.86 -1.00 -6.74
C PHE A 106 -3.70 -2.16 -7.29
N GLY A 107 -4.24 -2.05 -8.50
CA GLY A 107 -5.16 -3.05 -9.05
C GLY A 107 -6.50 -3.12 -8.32
N ILE A 108 -6.79 -2.12 -7.49
CA ILE A 108 -8.04 -1.96 -6.74
C ILE A 108 -8.91 -1.04 -7.58
N GLY A 109 -9.43 -1.52 -8.69
CA GLY A 109 -10.16 -0.66 -9.60
C GLY A 109 -10.77 -1.36 -10.79
N ALA A 110 -11.77 -2.21 -10.53
CA ALA A 110 -13.15 -1.92 -10.93
C ALA A 110 -14.07 -2.36 -9.78
#